data_AF-A0A1I4UDJ7-F1
#
_entry.id   AF-A0A1I4UDJ7-F1
#
_cell.length_a   1.000
_cell.length_b   1.000
_cell.length_c   1.000
_cell.angle_alpha   90.00
_cell.angle_beta   90.00
_cell.angle_gamma   90.00
#
_symmetry.space_group_name_H-M   'P 1'
#
loop_
_entity.id
_entity.type
_entity.pdbx_description
1 polymer ?
#
loop_
_entity_poly.entity_id
_entity_poly.type
_entity_poly.pdbx_seq_one_letter_code
_entity_poly.pdbx_strand_id
1 'polypeptide(L)'
;MIDPELTVGALDRFAERLGAVARSGGAVLFGTGHPHRLIGFYGALADALSAAGCEVLTPATGRRVDITTRFGLRTYNLDYVRGVALVREAPALRSGCATGVHTHSPLPVRTVLAAAAEAGGPLPDLVVGDHGWVCGAGQLGFEAIGLADTDDPALFVGEAEGRVSVAVPLDDGVRSDYYRPLTRYVLNRACLSQ
;
A
#
# COMPACT_ATOMS: atom_id res chain seq x y z
N MET A 1 -22.88 -5.88 0.25
CA MET A 1 -22.21 -7.14 -0.14
C MET A 1 -21.26 -6.81 -1.27
N ILE A 2 -20.02 -7.28 -1.17
CA ILE A 2 -19.01 -7.12 -2.22
C ILE A 2 -19.27 -8.16 -3.30
N ASP A 3 -19.29 -7.75 -4.56
CA ASP A 3 -19.50 -8.64 -5.70
C ASP A 3 -18.19 -9.41 -6.02
N PRO A 4 -18.17 -10.75 -5.88
CA PRO A 4 -16.96 -11.53 -6.08
C PRO A 4 -16.43 -11.51 -7.52
N GLU A 5 -17.30 -11.35 -8.52
CA GLU A 5 -16.86 -11.28 -9.93
C GLU A 5 -16.11 -9.97 -10.19
N LEU A 6 -16.57 -8.87 -9.58
CA LEU A 6 -15.86 -7.60 -9.62
C LEU A 6 -14.52 -7.69 -8.87
N THR A 7 -14.48 -8.39 -7.73
CA THR A 7 -13.22 -8.64 -7.01
C THR A 7 -12.22 -9.41 -7.87
N VAL A 8 -12.62 -10.53 -8.48
CA VAL A 8 -11.72 -11.35 -9.31
C VAL A 8 -11.26 -10.58 -10.54
N GLY A 9 -12.16 -9.89 -11.24
CA GLY A 9 -11.81 -9.07 -12.39
C GLY A 9 -10.84 -7.93 -12.05
N ALA A 10 -10.99 -7.30 -10.88
CA ALA A 10 -10.05 -6.29 -10.42
C ALA A 10 -8.71 -6.89 -9.98
N LEU A 11 -8.70 -8.08 -9.38
CA LEU A 11 -7.47 -8.82 -9.05
C LEU A 11 -6.67 -9.21 -10.30
N ASP A 12 -7.34 -9.53 -11.41
CA ASP A 12 -6.68 -9.77 -12.69
C ASP A 12 -5.98 -8.49 -13.19
N ARG A 13 -6.67 -7.35 -13.22
CA ARG A 13 -6.07 -6.05 -13.57
C ARG A 13 -4.92 -5.68 -12.62
N PHE A 14 -5.06 -5.94 -11.34
CA PHE A 14 -4.02 -5.71 -10.32
C PHE A 14 -2.76 -6.53 -10.64
N ALA A 15 -2.93 -7.82 -10.95
CA ALA A 15 -1.82 -8.70 -11.32
C ALA A 15 -1.15 -8.29 -12.63
N GLU A 16 -1.91 -7.79 -13.62
CA GLU A 16 -1.35 -7.25 -14.87
C GLU A 16 -0.40 -6.07 -14.61
N ARG A 17 -0.77 -5.15 -13.70
CA ARG A 17 0.08 -4.02 -13.30
C ARG A 17 1.34 -4.46 -12.57
N LEU A 18 1.24 -5.43 -11.66
CA LEU A 18 2.41 -6.02 -11.01
C LEU A 18 3.35 -6.70 -12.02
N GLY A 19 2.81 -7.47 -12.95
CA GLY A 19 3.60 -8.12 -14.00
C GLY A 19 4.25 -7.12 -14.94
N ALA A 20 3.60 -5.98 -15.21
CA ALA A 20 4.17 -4.91 -16.03
C ALA A 20 5.40 -4.28 -15.38
N VAL A 21 5.30 -3.88 -14.10
CA VAL A 21 6.44 -3.28 -13.39
C VAL A 21 7.58 -4.28 -13.17
N ALA A 22 7.25 -5.56 -12.96
CA ALA A 22 8.25 -6.62 -12.88
C ALA A 22 9.05 -6.77 -14.18
N ARG A 23 8.37 -6.76 -15.34
CA ARG A 23 9.03 -6.87 -16.65
C ARG A 23 9.93 -5.67 -16.97
N SER A 24 9.59 -4.48 -16.47
CA SER A 24 10.42 -3.29 -16.65
C SER A 24 11.54 -3.17 -15.60
N GLY A 25 11.53 -4.00 -14.55
CA GLY A 25 12.43 -3.85 -13.40
C GLY A 25 12.21 -2.53 -12.65
N GLY A 26 10.98 -2.01 -12.64
CA GLY A 26 10.66 -0.69 -12.09
C GLY A 26 10.75 -0.62 -10.57
N ALA A 27 10.82 0.61 -10.05
CA ALA A 27 10.80 0.88 -8.62
C ALA A 27 9.35 0.87 -8.09
N VAL A 28 9.14 0.26 -6.92
CA VAL A 28 7.81 0.08 -6.33
C VAL A 28 7.78 0.56 -4.89
N LEU A 29 6.67 1.17 -4.51
CA LEU A 29 6.42 1.57 -3.13
C LEU A 29 5.19 0.83 -2.61
N PHE A 30 5.36 0.13 -1.49
CA PHE A 30 4.25 -0.51 -0.78
C PHE A 30 3.87 0.27 0.47
N GLY A 31 2.59 0.43 0.73
CA GLY A 31 2.10 1.06 1.95
C GLY A 31 0.74 0.56 2.38
N THR A 32 0.51 0.43 3.69
CA THR A 32 -0.76 0.00 4.24
C THR A 32 -1.20 0.90 5.39
N GLY A 33 -2.45 1.32 5.33
CA GLY A 33 -3.17 1.93 6.42
C GLY A 33 -3.86 0.90 7.32
N HIS A 34 -3.90 -0.39 6.95
CA HIS A 34 -4.45 -1.48 7.75
C HIS A 34 -3.38 -2.54 8.14
N PRO A 35 -2.28 -2.14 8.82
CA PRO A 35 -1.09 -2.99 9.00
C PRO A 35 -1.35 -4.29 9.77
N HIS A 36 -2.38 -4.34 10.62
CA HIS A 36 -2.74 -5.57 11.34
C HIS A 36 -3.35 -6.65 10.46
N ARG A 37 -3.93 -6.29 9.31
CA ARG A 37 -4.64 -7.20 8.42
C ARG A 37 -3.81 -7.52 7.18
N LEU A 38 -3.33 -6.47 6.51
CA LEU A 38 -2.83 -6.58 5.13
C LEU A 38 -1.32 -6.63 5.00
N ILE A 39 -0.54 -6.43 6.07
CA ILE A 39 0.94 -6.43 5.98
C ILE A 39 1.49 -7.73 5.41
N GLY A 40 0.84 -8.87 5.71
CA GLY A 40 1.23 -10.17 5.17
C GLY A 40 1.01 -10.28 3.67
N PHE A 41 -0.10 -9.73 3.17
CA PHE A 41 -0.45 -9.70 1.75
C PHE A 41 0.55 -8.84 0.97
N TYR A 42 0.71 -7.56 1.33
CA TYR A 42 1.63 -6.67 0.62
C TYR A 42 3.10 -7.08 0.77
N GLY A 43 3.51 -7.57 1.94
CA GLY A 43 4.88 -8.04 2.14
C GLY A 43 5.23 -9.22 1.24
N ALA A 44 4.28 -10.12 0.96
CA ALA A 44 4.51 -11.20 0.01
C ALA A 44 4.62 -10.71 -1.45
N LEU A 45 3.89 -9.65 -1.81
CA LEU A 45 4.02 -9.02 -3.13
C LEU A 45 5.36 -8.28 -3.27
N ALA A 46 5.78 -7.56 -2.23
CA ALA A 46 7.06 -6.87 -2.16
C ALA A 46 8.24 -7.86 -2.30
N ASP A 47 8.20 -8.98 -1.56
CA ASP A 47 9.23 -10.02 -1.66
C ASP A 47 9.30 -10.60 -3.09
N ALA A 48 8.15 -10.85 -3.73
CA ALA A 48 8.09 -11.41 -5.08
C ALA A 48 8.62 -10.44 -6.16
N LEU A 49 8.28 -9.15 -6.07
CA LEU A 49 8.81 -8.13 -6.98
C LEU A 49 10.31 -7.90 -6.78
N SER A 50 10.76 -7.87 -5.53
CA SER A 50 12.19 -7.81 -5.21
C SER A 50 12.96 -8.99 -5.80
N ALA A 51 12.43 -10.21 -5.66
CA ALA A 51 13.00 -11.41 -6.26
C ALA A 51 12.99 -11.38 -7.81
N ALA A 52 12.06 -10.65 -8.42
CA ALA A 52 12.00 -10.43 -9.86
C ALA A 52 12.91 -9.27 -10.34
N GLY A 53 13.60 -8.58 -9.45
CA GLY A 53 14.56 -7.52 -9.77
C GLY A 53 14.04 -6.09 -9.66
N CYS A 54 12.81 -5.87 -9.15
CA CYS A 54 12.30 -4.53 -8.86
C CYS A 54 12.95 -3.95 -7.61
N GLU A 55 13.11 -2.62 -7.58
CA GLU A 55 13.55 -1.91 -6.38
C GLU A 55 12.35 -1.61 -5.47
N VAL A 56 12.32 -2.21 -4.27
CA VAL A 56 11.30 -1.92 -3.25
C VAL A 56 11.75 -0.73 -2.40
N LEU A 57 11.12 0.43 -2.61
CA LEU A 57 11.51 1.68 -1.98
C LEU A 57 11.07 1.74 -0.51
N THR A 58 11.99 2.17 0.36
CA THR A 58 11.70 2.42 1.79
C THR A 58 12.19 3.79 2.28
N PRO A 59 11.79 4.91 1.65
CA PRO A 59 12.27 6.24 2.03
C PRO A 59 11.56 6.73 3.31
N ALA A 60 12.11 7.78 3.92
CA ALA A 60 11.53 8.42 5.11
C ALA A 60 11.35 7.51 6.35
N THR A 61 12.08 6.39 6.47
CA THR A 61 12.06 5.55 7.68
C THR A 61 12.36 6.38 8.93
N GLY A 62 11.49 6.29 9.94
CA GLY A 62 11.58 7.04 11.19
C GLY A 62 11.13 8.50 11.11
N ARG A 63 10.73 9.01 9.94
CA ARG A 63 10.22 10.39 9.79
C ARG A 63 8.87 10.52 10.47
N ARG A 64 8.66 11.67 11.12
CA ARG A 64 7.41 12.00 11.80
C ARG A 64 6.34 12.44 10.82
N VAL A 65 5.10 12.05 11.09
CA VAL A 65 3.90 12.46 10.36
C VAL A 65 2.86 12.90 11.37
N ASP A 66 2.50 14.18 11.32
CA ASP A 66 1.44 14.74 12.16
C ASP A 66 0.10 14.62 11.43
N ILE A 67 -0.85 13.93 12.05
CA ILE A 67 -2.18 13.68 11.49
C ILE A 67 -3.23 14.29 12.41
N THR A 68 -4.05 15.19 11.87
CA THR A 68 -5.19 15.74 12.58
C THR A 68 -6.29 14.68 12.67
N THR A 69 -6.67 14.32 13.88
CA THR A 69 -7.77 13.40 14.16
C THR A 69 -8.93 14.14 14.81
N ARG A 70 -10.09 13.50 14.97
CA ARG A 70 -11.20 14.04 15.79
C ARG A 70 -10.82 14.33 17.25
N PHE A 71 -9.69 13.79 17.71
CA PHE A 71 -9.15 13.96 19.06
C PHE A 71 -7.96 14.93 19.12
N GLY A 72 -7.73 15.71 18.06
CA GLY A 72 -6.60 16.62 17.94
C GLY A 72 -5.45 16.04 17.13
N LEU A 73 -4.35 16.79 17.09
CA LEU A 73 -3.13 16.43 16.38
C LEU A 73 -2.46 15.24 17.05
N ARG A 74 -2.15 14.20 16.27
CA ARG A 74 -1.34 13.06 16.73
C ARG A 74 -0.11 12.90 15.86
N THR A 75 1.03 12.71 16.50
CA THR A 75 2.31 12.45 15.83
C THR A 75 2.54 10.95 15.73
N TYR A 76 2.81 10.51 14.51
CA TYR A 76 3.18 9.14 14.19
C TYR A 76 4.59 9.09 13.61
N ASN A 77 5.24 7.93 13.63
CA ASN A 77 6.49 7.68 12.93
C ASN A 77 6.25 6.71 11.78
N LEU A 78 6.85 6.98 10.62
CA LEU A 78 6.93 6.05 9.50
C LEU A 78 7.86 4.88 9.83
N ASP A 79 7.43 3.67 9.51
CA ASP A 79 8.21 2.45 9.66
C ASP A 79 7.90 1.48 8.50
N TYR A 80 8.74 0.46 8.34
CA TYR A 80 8.62 -0.55 7.29
C TYR A 80 8.66 -1.96 7.87
N VAL A 81 7.71 -2.79 7.46
CA VAL A 81 7.73 -4.23 7.75
C VAL A 81 7.66 -4.98 6.44
N ARG A 82 8.69 -5.79 6.15
CA ARG A 82 8.81 -6.54 4.88
C ARG A 82 8.63 -5.64 3.64
N GLY A 83 9.29 -4.48 3.64
CA GLY A 83 9.20 -3.50 2.54
C GLY A 83 7.90 -2.70 2.46
N VAL A 84 6.94 -2.92 3.36
CA VAL A 84 5.65 -2.23 3.36
C VAL A 84 5.64 -1.11 4.39
N ALA A 85 5.39 0.11 3.93
CA ALA A 85 5.29 1.30 4.76
C ALA A 85 4.03 1.26 5.63
N LEU A 86 4.17 1.68 6.89
CA LEU A 86 3.08 1.87 7.82
C LEU A 86 3.43 2.99 8.80
N VAL A 87 2.46 3.43 9.60
CA VAL A 87 2.71 4.37 10.68
C VAL A 87 2.57 3.71 12.04
N ARG A 88 3.38 4.14 13.01
CA ARG A 88 3.28 3.75 14.43
C ARG A 88 3.07 4.98 15.29
N GLU A 89 2.37 4.83 16.41
CA GLU A 89 2.35 5.92 17.41
C GLU A 89 3.76 6.22 17.89
N ALA A 90 4.08 7.50 18.09
CA ALA A 90 5.34 7.87 18.71
C ALA A 90 5.43 7.27 20.13
N PRO A 91 6.54 6.62 20.52
CA PRO A 91 6.62 5.94 21.80
C PRO A 91 6.47 6.94 22.95
N ALA A 92 5.46 6.74 23.80
CA ALA A 92 5.23 7.53 24.99
C ALA A 92 6.17 7.07 26.12
N LEU A 93 7.46 7.46 26.11
CA LEU A 93 8.44 7.33 27.21
C LEU A 93 8.54 5.97 27.97
N ARG A 94 7.87 4.92 27.51
CA ARG A 94 7.84 3.58 28.10
C ARG A 94 7.97 2.55 27.00
N SER A 95 8.92 1.64 27.22
CA SER A 95 9.40 0.60 26.32
C SER A 95 8.28 -0.29 25.78
N GLY A 96 8.34 -0.59 24.48
CA GLY A 96 7.59 -1.68 23.86
C GLY A 96 7.07 -1.33 22.46
N CYS A 97 7.59 -2.04 21.46
CA CYS A 97 7.13 -2.16 20.07
C CYS A 97 5.71 -1.62 19.80
N ALA A 98 5.57 -0.33 19.52
CA ALA A 98 4.27 0.25 19.16
C ALA A 98 3.76 -0.47 17.92
N THR A 99 2.55 -1.03 17.96
CA THR A 99 1.98 -1.72 16.80
C THR A 99 1.69 -0.73 15.68
N GLY A 100 1.60 -1.22 14.44
CA GLY A 100 1.15 -0.38 13.33
C GLY A 100 -0.24 0.19 13.61
N VAL A 101 -0.49 1.41 13.18
CA VAL A 101 -1.75 2.12 13.44
C VAL A 101 -2.63 2.08 12.21
N HIS A 102 -3.92 1.82 12.43
CA HIS A 102 -4.93 1.94 11.40
C HIS A 102 -5.10 3.41 10.97
N THR A 103 -4.99 3.72 9.67
CA THR A 103 -5.15 5.10 9.19
C THR A 103 -5.61 5.19 7.74
N HIS A 104 -6.53 6.12 7.47
CA HIS A 104 -6.94 6.48 6.11
C HIS A 104 -6.26 7.78 5.63
N SER A 105 -5.36 8.34 6.43
CA SER A 105 -4.69 9.60 6.10
C SER A 105 -3.77 9.45 4.89
N PRO A 106 -3.78 10.38 3.92
CA PRO A 106 -2.81 10.40 2.82
C PRO A 106 -1.47 11.05 3.20
N LEU A 107 -1.34 11.61 4.40
CA LEU A 107 -0.11 12.29 4.82
C LEU A 107 1.13 11.36 4.88
N PRO A 108 1.03 10.09 5.30
CA PRO A 108 2.16 9.15 5.26
C PRO A 108 2.74 9.00 3.85
N VAL A 109 1.91 8.70 2.84
CA VAL A 109 2.40 8.52 1.47
C VAL A 109 2.97 9.81 0.88
N ARG A 110 2.36 10.97 1.18
CA ARG A 110 2.90 12.27 0.77
C ARG A 110 4.30 12.52 1.36
N THR A 111 4.52 12.10 2.60
CA THR A 111 5.80 12.25 3.30
C THR A 111 6.87 11.34 2.69
N VAL A 112 6.50 10.09 2.40
CA VAL A 112 7.36 9.08 1.76
C VAL A 112 7.76 9.51 0.35
N LEU A 113 6.80 9.92 -0.48
CA LEU A 113 7.05 10.37 -1.86
C LEU A 113 7.87 11.67 -1.91
N ALA A 114 7.60 12.62 -1.01
CA ALA A 114 8.42 13.83 -0.91
C ALA A 114 9.87 13.50 -0.54
N ALA A 115 10.08 12.61 0.42
CA ALA A 115 11.43 12.19 0.80
C ALA A 115 12.16 11.43 -0.33
N ALA A 116 11.44 10.62 -1.11
CA ALA A 116 12.00 9.97 -2.30
C ALA A 116 12.50 11.01 -3.32
N ALA A 117 11.69 12.03 -3.59
CA ALA A 117 12.06 13.12 -4.48
C ALA A 117 13.25 13.94 -3.93
N GLU A 118 13.26 14.24 -2.63
CA GLU A 118 14.36 14.96 -1.95
C GLU A 118 15.69 14.18 -2.03
N ALA A 119 15.65 12.85 -1.97
CA ALA A 119 16.84 12.00 -2.01
C ALA A 119 17.50 11.92 -3.39
N GLY A 120 16.80 12.34 -4.47
CA GLY A 120 17.33 12.32 -5.84
C GLY A 120 17.51 10.92 -6.44
N GLY A 121 16.94 9.89 -5.81
CA GLY A 121 16.88 8.52 -6.33
C GLY A 121 15.67 8.29 -7.25
N PRO A 122 15.40 7.02 -7.63
CA PRO A 122 14.22 6.70 -8.41
C PRO A 122 12.94 6.99 -7.61
N LEU A 123 11.95 7.50 -8.32
CA LEU A 123 10.58 7.58 -7.83
C LEU A 123 9.84 6.27 -8.15
N PRO A 124 8.80 5.90 -7.39
CA PRO A 124 8.08 4.67 -7.69
C PRO A 124 7.36 4.78 -9.05
N ASP A 125 7.59 3.79 -9.91
CA ASP A 125 6.80 3.55 -11.11
C ASP A 125 5.40 3.04 -10.75
N LEU A 126 5.27 2.36 -9.60
CA LEU A 126 4.00 1.86 -9.09
C LEU A 126 3.92 1.98 -7.56
N VAL A 127 2.83 2.56 -7.06
CA VAL A 127 2.46 2.55 -5.65
C VAL A 127 1.37 1.50 -5.42
N VAL A 128 1.61 0.58 -4.48
CA VAL A 128 0.69 -0.51 -4.15
C VAL A 128 0.28 -0.40 -2.68
N GLY A 129 -1.01 -0.38 -2.40
CA GLY A 129 -1.47 -0.27 -1.02
C GLY A 129 -2.97 -0.27 -0.81
N ASP A 130 -3.40 0.38 0.26
CA ASP A 130 -4.81 0.60 0.62
C ASP A 130 -5.02 2.02 1.17
N HIS A 131 -6.28 2.39 1.37
CA HIS A 131 -6.72 3.64 1.99
C HIS A 131 -5.97 4.90 1.44
N GLY A 132 -5.42 5.70 2.35
CA GLY A 132 -4.72 6.95 2.05
C GLY A 132 -3.43 6.79 1.25
N TRP A 133 -2.82 5.59 1.23
CA TRP A 133 -1.60 5.34 0.45
C TRP A 133 -1.89 5.42 -1.05
N VAL A 134 -2.96 4.78 -1.50
CA VAL A 134 -3.34 4.72 -2.92
C VAL A 134 -3.91 6.05 -3.38
N CYS A 135 -4.90 6.58 -2.64
CA CYS A 135 -5.52 7.86 -2.99
C CYS A 135 -4.52 9.02 -2.95
N GLY A 136 -3.63 9.04 -1.95
CA GLY A 136 -2.62 10.08 -1.82
C GLY A 136 -1.59 10.05 -2.95
N ALA A 137 -1.16 8.85 -3.37
CA ALA A 137 -0.26 8.69 -4.51
C ALA A 137 -0.92 9.05 -5.84
N GLY A 138 -2.14 8.56 -6.09
CA GLY A 138 -2.88 8.86 -7.31
C GLY A 138 -3.18 10.35 -7.48
N GLN A 139 -3.48 11.07 -6.39
CA GLN A 139 -3.64 12.53 -6.41
C GLN A 139 -2.35 13.28 -6.78
N LEU A 140 -1.18 12.70 -6.51
CA LEU A 140 0.12 13.25 -6.87
C LEU A 140 0.58 12.84 -8.28
N GLY A 141 -0.22 12.05 -9.00
CA GLY A 141 0.06 11.63 -10.37
C GLY A 141 0.90 10.36 -10.50
N PHE A 142 1.12 9.62 -9.41
CA PHE A 142 1.76 8.31 -9.47
C PHE A 142 0.77 7.23 -9.88
N GLU A 143 1.19 6.25 -10.67
CA GLU A 143 0.38 5.05 -10.91
C GLU A 143 0.17 4.33 -9.58
N ALA A 144 -1.10 4.18 -9.18
CA ALA A 144 -1.46 3.62 -7.88
C ALA A 144 -2.54 2.55 -8.03
N ILE A 145 -2.36 1.42 -7.34
CA ILE A 145 -3.32 0.30 -7.30
C ILE A 145 -3.50 -0.19 -5.87
N GLY A 146 -4.68 -0.72 -5.56
CA GLY A 146 -4.91 -1.15 -4.19
C GLY A 146 -6.19 -1.89 -3.89
N LEU A 147 -6.26 -2.38 -2.65
CA LEU A 147 -7.45 -2.99 -2.07
C LEU A 147 -8.34 -1.90 -1.47
N ALA A 148 -9.66 -2.05 -1.63
CA ALA A 148 -10.65 -1.08 -1.16
C ALA A 148 -11.84 -1.80 -0.53
N ASP A 149 -12.10 -1.52 0.75
CA ASP A 149 -13.33 -1.93 1.41
C ASP A 149 -14.46 -0.93 1.10
N THR A 150 -15.69 -1.34 1.37
CA THR A 150 -16.92 -0.56 1.20
C THR A 150 -16.97 0.72 2.04
N ASP A 151 -16.20 0.81 3.11
CA ASP A 151 -16.03 2.05 3.89
C ASP A 151 -14.85 2.93 3.41
N ASP A 152 -14.20 2.54 2.30
CA ASP A 152 -13.17 3.30 1.57
C ASP A 152 -13.61 3.75 0.16
N PRO A 153 -14.68 4.56 0.04
CA PRO A 153 -15.19 4.97 -1.27
C PRO A 153 -14.18 5.75 -2.12
N ALA A 154 -13.17 6.36 -1.49
CA ALA A 154 -12.19 7.22 -2.15
C ALA A 154 -11.37 6.49 -3.24
N LEU A 155 -11.07 5.20 -3.07
CA LEU A 155 -10.31 4.45 -4.08
C LEU A 155 -11.16 4.20 -5.33
N PHE A 156 -12.43 3.85 -5.17
CA PHE A 156 -13.36 3.66 -6.28
C PHE A 156 -13.64 4.97 -7.03
N VAL A 157 -13.79 6.08 -6.30
CA VAL A 157 -13.89 7.41 -6.91
C VAL A 157 -12.61 7.74 -7.67
N GLY A 158 -11.45 7.47 -7.06
CA GLY A 158 -10.15 7.66 -7.70
C GLY A 158 -10.00 6.83 -8.98
N GLU A 159 -10.51 5.61 -9.02
CA GLU A 159 -10.53 4.76 -10.22
C GLU A 159 -11.44 5.35 -11.30
N ALA A 160 -12.66 5.75 -10.94
CA ALA A 160 -13.61 6.38 -11.85
C ALA A 160 -13.09 7.71 -12.44
N GLU A 161 -12.26 8.44 -11.68
CA GLU A 161 -11.63 9.69 -12.12
C GLU A 161 -10.28 9.48 -12.85
N GLY A 162 -9.82 8.24 -12.99
CA GLY A 162 -8.54 7.90 -13.62
C GLY A 162 -7.29 8.28 -12.80
N ARG A 163 -7.44 8.54 -11.51
CA ARG A 163 -6.34 8.84 -10.57
C ARG A 163 -5.77 7.58 -9.92
N VAL A 164 -6.59 6.54 -9.80
CA VAL A 164 -6.20 5.20 -9.32
C VAL A 164 -6.36 4.25 -10.50
N SER A 165 -5.37 3.41 -10.78
CA SER A 165 -5.41 2.52 -11.94
C SER A 165 -6.22 1.26 -11.71
N VAL A 166 -6.24 0.76 -10.48
CA VAL A 166 -7.03 -0.40 -10.07
C VAL A 166 -7.46 -0.25 -8.61
N ALA A 167 -8.77 -0.30 -8.37
CA ALA A 167 -9.34 -0.48 -7.03
C ALA A 167 -9.97 -1.88 -6.96
N VAL A 168 -9.46 -2.73 -6.08
CA VAL A 168 -9.98 -4.09 -5.88
C VAL A 168 -11.01 -4.07 -4.75
N PRO A 169 -12.31 -4.27 -5.02
CA PRO A 169 -13.31 -4.32 -3.98
C PRO A 169 -13.14 -5.60 -3.15
N LEU A 170 -12.83 -5.48 -1.85
CA LEU A 170 -12.74 -6.60 -0.92
C LEU A 170 -12.84 -6.16 0.54
N ASP A 171 -13.23 -7.06 1.43
CA ASP A 171 -13.26 -6.82 2.88
C ASP A 171 -11.82 -6.85 3.41
N ASP A 172 -11.37 -5.72 3.93
CA ASP A 172 -9.99 -5.52 4.38
C ASP A 172 -9.81 -5.76 5.90
N GLY A 173 -10.94 -5.98 6.59
CA GLY A 173 -11.04 -6.23 8.02
C GLY A 173 -10.92 -7.70 8.44
N VAL A 174 -10.93 -8.63 7.48
CA VAL A 174 -10.83 -10.08 7.77
C VAL A 174 -9.46 -10.50 8.31
N ARG A 175 -9.38 -11.73 8.85
CA ARG A 175 -8.14 -12.28 9.40
C ARG A 175 -7.05 -12.37 8.33
N SER A 176 -5.81 -12.04 8.70
CA SER A 176 -4.67 -12.00 7.76
C SER A 176 -4.47 -13.30 6.96
N ASP A 177 -4.72 -14.46 7.57
CA ASP A 177 -4.58 -15.77 6.90
C ASP A 177 -5.55 -15.92 5.70
N TYR A 178 -6.66 -15.18 5.68
CA TYR A 178 -7.67 -15.25 4.62
C TYR A 178 -7.21 -14.54 3.34
N TYR A 179 -6.17 -13.71 3.39
CA TYR A 179 -5.58 -13.12 2.18
C TYR A 179 -4.62 -14.06 1.46
N ARG A 180 -4.23 -15.20 2.06
CA ARG A 180 -3.27 -16.13 1.46
C ARG A 180 -3.71 -16.66 0.07
N PRO A 181 -4.98 -17.05 -0.16
CA PRO A 181 -5.45 -17.42 -1.48
C PRO A 181 -5.35 -16.26 -2.49
N LEU A 182 -5.65 -15.02 -2.07
CA LEU A 182 -5.57 -13.83 -2.91
C LEU A 182 -4.11 -13.52 -3.29
N THR A 183 -3.18 -13.60 -2.33
CA THR A 183 -1.74 -13.47 -2.59
C THR A 183 -1.28 -14.46 -3.66
N ARG A 184 -1.63 -15.74 -3.51
CA ARG A 184 -1.27 -16.78 -4.50
C ARG A 184 -1.90 -16.52 -5.86
N TYR A 185 -3.17 -16.13 -5.87
CA TYR A 185 -3.89 -15.80 -7.10
C TYR A 185 -3.17 -14.69 -7.88
N VAL A 186 -2.90 -13.57 -7.22
CA VAL A 186 -2.23 -12.41 -7.82
C VAL A 186 -0.83 -12.75 -8.31
N LEU A 187 -0.02 -13.42 -7.48
CA LEU A 187 1.35 -13.79 -7.86
C LEU A 187 1.39 -14.76 -9.05
N ASN A 188 0.49 -15.75 -9.08
CA ASN A 188 0.38 -16.67 -10.21
C ASN A 188 -0.01 -15.91 -11.49
N ARG A 189 -1.01 -15.02 -11.41
CA ARG A 189 -1.47 -14.22 -12.57
C ARG A 189 -0.43 -13.22 -13.07
N ALA A 190 0.40 -12.69 -12.18
CA ALA A 190 1.49 -11.78 -12.51
C ALA A 190 2.74 -12.51 -13.05
N CYS A 191 2.75 -13.85 -13.10
CA CYS A 191 3.92 -14.69 -13.40
C CYS A 191 5.09 -14.48 -12.40
N LEU A 192 4.76 -14.23 -11.13
CA LEU A 192 5.69 -13.99 -10.03
C LEU A 192 5.73 -15.12 -8.99
N SER A 193 4.99 -16.20 -9.24
CA SER A 193 5.02 -17.41 -8.42
C SER A 193 6.31 -18.19 -8.65
N GLN A 194 7.04 -18.47 -7.56
CA GLN A 194 8.20 -19.38 -7.54
C GLN A 194 7.75 -20.85 -7.52
#